data_AF-A0AAD6NAR4-F1
#
_entry.id   AF-A0AAD6NAR4-F1
#
_cell.length_a   1.000
_cell.length_b   1.000
_cell.length_c   1.000
_cell.angle_alpha   90.00
_cell.angle_beta   90.00
_cell.angle_gamma   90.00
#
_symmetry.space_group_name_H-M   'P 1'
#
loop_
_entity.id
_entity.type
_entity.pdbx_description
1 polymer ?
#
loop_
_entity_poly.entity_id
_entity_poly.type
_entity_poly.pdbx_seq_one_letter_code
_entity_poly.pdbx_strand_id
1 'polypeptide(L)'
;MPTKEGETPPPTPNPQKLEQSPTPPAIQRTAPFIQPAPPPIRPTSTEQPTWAGSCTLRLENLEAQTSKTKKELMRSIAQDICATFTCIAKHAEAGNLEDKHTDVIDNVIKMIRDTDVKSRHRLEKRGRRLRKERDWLRMKHRKMGREIDEFSLLYRKKVRDLIVALREQNHEVEQLRAERELLLTKIHEDSALASDAVDKETDVDGEFEIDTEKV
;
A
#
# COMPACT_ATOMS: atom_id res chain seq x y z
N MET A 1 -7.04 21.07 -31.48
CA MET A 1 -5.62 20.77 -31.24
C MET A 1 -5.07 21.77 -30.23
N PRO A 2 -4.93 21.38 -28.95
CA PRO A 2 -4.01 22.05 -28.04
C PRO A 2 -3.00 21.06 -27.42
N THR A 3 -1.83 21.62 -27.16
CA THR A 3 -0.52 21.02 -26.99
C THR A 3 -0.32 20.42 -25.59
N LYS A 4 0.34 19.26 -25.51
CA LYS A 4 0.87 18.63 -24.29
C LYS A 4 2.24 19.22 -23.95
N GLU A 5 2.45 19.73 -22.74
CA GLU A 5 3.72 19.77 -21.97
C GLU A 5 3.35 20.06 -20.50
N GLY A 6 3.94 19.52 -19.44
CA GLY A 6 4.90 18.46 -19.21
C GLY A 6 4.78 18.08 -17.72
N GLU A 7 4.76 16.78 -17.40
CA GLU A 7 4.56 16.28 -16.04
C GLU A 7 5.85 15.60 -15.57
N THR A 8 6.49 16.19 -14.56
CA THR A 8 7.74 15.74 -13.94
C THR A 8 7.48 14.49 -13.09
N PRO A 9 8.27 13.40 -13.20
CA PRO A 9 8.09 12.21 -12.38
C PRO A 9 8.62 12.40 -10.94
N PRO A 10 8.01 11.76 -9.93
CA PRO A 10 8.47 11.82 -8.55
C PRO A 10 9.73 10.95 -8.31
N PRO A 11 10.59 11.31 -7.34
CA PRO A 11 11.83 10.60 -7.10
C PRO A 11 11.63 9.26 -6.37
N THR A 12 12.30 8.23 -6.87
CA THR A 12 12.40 6.88 -6.33
C THR A 12 13.29 6.84 -5.07
N PRO A 13 12.91 6.12 -3.99
CA PRO A 13 13.79 5.94 -2.84
C PRO A 13 14.84 4.86 -3.13
N ASN A 14 16.12 5.24 -2.92
CA ASN A 14 17.29 4.43 -3.19
C ASN A 14 17.52 3.36 -2.08
N PRO A 15 17.69 2.06 -2.41
CA PRO A 15 17.85 1.00 -1.42
C PRO A 15 19.34 0.61 -1.27
N GLN A 16 20.09 1.24 -0.37
CA GLN A 16 21.46 0.80 -0.06
C GLN A 16 21.85 1.04 1.40
N LYS A 17 21.79 -0.02 2.22
CA LYS A 17 22.90 -0.54 3.04
C LYS A 17 22.41 -1.70 3.91
N LEU A 18 22.36 -2.88 3.29
CA LEU A 18 22.46 -4.15 4.00
C LEU A 18 23.94 -4.57 3.96
N GLU A 19 24.42 -5.00 5.12
CA GLU A 19 25.57 -5.89 5.34
C GLU A 19 26.96 -5.48 4.85
N GLN A 20 27.88 -5.34 5.81
CA GLN A 20 29.21 -5.92 5.68
C GLN A 20 29.82 -6.13 7.08
N SER A 21 29.89 -7.40 7.46
CA SER A 21 30.74 -7.92 8.53
C SER A 21 32.19 -8.01 8.02
N PRO A 22 33.19 -7.74 8.87
CA PRO A 22 34.49 -8.39 8.72
C PRO A 22 34.98 -9.06 10.01
N THR A 23 35.34 -10.33 9.84
CA THR A 23 36.08 -11.22 10.75
C THR A 23 37.46 -10.63 11.13
N PRO A 24 38.00 -10.87 12.35
CA PRO A 24 39.14 -10.13 12.91
C PRO A 24 40.53 -10.74 12.59
N PRO A 25 41.63 -9.97 12.65
CA PRO A 25 42.97 -10.54 12.79
C PRO A 25 43.46 -10.56 14.24
N ALA A 26 44.50 -11.38 14.44
CA ALA A 26 44.97 -11.93 15.68
C ALA A 26 45.61 -10.95 16.70
N ILE A 27 45.40 -11.35 17.95
CA ILE A 27 46.03 -11.00 19.23
C ILE A 27 47.49 -10.53 19.13
N GLN A 28 47.80 -9.41 19.78
CA GLN A 28 49.03 -9.29 20.58
C GLN A 28 48.67 -8.80 21.98
N ARG A 29 49.05 -9.62 22.97
CA ARG A 29 48.95 -9.39 24.40
C ARG A 29 50.08 -8.48 24.86
N THR A 30 49.73 -7.45 25.62
CA THR A 30 50.54 -6.96 26.75
C THR A 30 49.60 -6.27 27.73
N ALA A 31 49.37 -6.90 28.89
CA ALA A 31 48.64 -6.30 30.00
C ALA A 31 49.53 -5.28 30.72
N PRO A 32 48.93 -4.26 31.35
CA PRO A 32 49.04 -4.23 32.80
C PRO A 32 47.70 -4.02 33.53
N PHE A 33 47.65 -4.67 34.68
CA PHE A 33 46.64 -4.69 35.73
C PHE A 33 46.05 -3.31 36.09
N ILE A 34 44.72 -3.14 35.93
CA ILE A 34 43.92 -2.10 36.62
C ILE A 34 42.62 -2.77 37.11
N GLN A 35 42.26 -2.49 38.35
CA GLN A 35 41.20 -3.10 39.16
C GLN A 35 39.80 -3.00 38.52
N PRO A 36 38.88 -3.97 38.77
CA PRO A 36 37.50 -3.86 38.30
C PRO A 36 36.76 -2.80 39.12
N ALA A 37 36.28 -1.74 38.45
CA ALA A 37 35.33 -0.79 39.02
C ALA A 37 33.99 -1.48 39.33
N PRO A 38 33.32 -1.16 40.44
CA PRO A 38 31.98 -1.68 40.74
C PRO A 38 30.97 -1.21 39.67
N PRO A 39 29.94 -2.02 39.36
CA PRO A 39 28.96 -1.68 38.34
C PRO A 39 28.21 -0.38 38.70
N PRO A 40 27.76 0.40 37.70
CA PRO A 40 27.01 1.62 37.96
C PRO A 40 25.75 1.27 38.73
N ILE A 41 25.61 1.90 39.90
CA ILE A 41 24.40 1.86 40.72
C ILE A 41 23.23 2.26 39.83
N ARG A 42 22.39 1.28 39.49
CA ARG A 42 21.06 1.48 38.95
C ARG A 42 20.36 2.46 39.90
N PRO A 43 19.76 3.57 39.45
CA PRO A 43 18.94 4.38 40.34
C PRO A 43 17.77 3.51 40.81
N THR A 44 17.92 2.94 42.00
CA THR A 44 16.86 2.37 42.80
C THR A 44 15.88 3.49 43.07
N SER A 45 14.62 3.26 42.67
CA SER A 45 13.42 3.86 43.23
C SER A 45 13.66 5.23 43.88
N THR A 46 13.51 6.30 43.10
CA THR A 46 13.32 7.64 43.63
C THR A 46 12.29 7.55 44.75
N GLU A 47 12.74 7.72 45.99
CA GLU A 47 11.88 7.98 47.14
C GLU A 47 10.95 9.12 46.72
N GLN A 48 9.69 8.79 46.46
CA GLN A 48 8.71 9.82 46.16
C GLN A 48 8.46 10.58 47.46
N PRO A 49 8.72 11.90 47.50
CA PRO A 49 8.61 12.64 48.74
C PRO A 49 7.17 12.58 49.28
N THR A 50 6.99 12.17 50.54
CA THR A 50 5.68 11.95 51.19
C THR A 50 5.19 13.19 51.95
N TRP A 51 5.56 14.40 51.52
CA TRP A 51 5.11 15.65 52.15
C TRP A 51 3.89 16.25 51.45
N ALA A 52 3.10 17.02 52.18
CA ALA A 52 1.92 17.73 51.67
C ALA A 52 2.32 18.65 50.50
N GLY A 53 1.73 18.46 49.32
CA GLY A 53 2.10 19.17 48.08
C GLY A 53 2.90 18.33 47.07
N SER A 54 3.31 17.11 47.44
CA SER A 54 4.01 16.17 46.55
C SER A 54 3.25 15.85 45.24
N CYS A 55 1.92 15.69 45.30
CA CYS A 55 1.11 15.46 44.10
C CYS A 55 1.16 16.64 43.12
N THR A 56 1.17 17.88 43.61
CA THR A 56 1.25 19.09 42.77
C THR A 56 2.56 19.15 42.02
N LEU A 57 3.69 18.88 42.70
CA LEU A 57 5.02 18.83 42.08
C LEU A 57 5.14 17.69 41.06
N ARG A 58 4.54 16.54 41.34
CA ARG A 58 4.50 15.40 40.41
C ARG A 58 3.73 15.74 39.12
N LEU A 59 2.78 16.68 39.17
CA LEU A 59 1.97 17.11 38.03
C LEU A 59 2.59 18.27 37.23
N GLU A 60 3.53 19.02 37.80
CA GLU A 60 4.10 20.23 37.20
C GLU A 60 4.75 19.98 35.84
N ASN A 61 5.38 18.82 35.67
CA ASN A 61 6.03 18.43 34.42
C ASN A 61 5.24 17.36 33.63
N LEU A 62 3.92 17.27 33.85
CA LEU A 62 3.10 16.22 33.24
C LEU A 62 3.17 16.31 31.71
N GLU A 63 3.06 17.50 31.12
CA GLU A 63 2.93 17.64 29.67
C GLU A 63 4.15 17.16 28.87
N ALA A 64 5.35 17.31 29.45
CA ALA A 64 6.61 16.88 28.85
C ALA A 64 6.84 15.36 28.89
N GLN A 65 6.02 14.61 29.65
CA GLN A 65 6.19 13.16 29.81
C GLN A 65 5.60 12.35 28.65
N THR A 66 6.18 11.16 28.43
CA THR A 66 5.64 10.18 27.46
C THR A 66 4.24 9.69 27.87
N SER A 67 3.45 9.22 26.90
CA SER A 67 2.09 8.72 27.16
C SER A 67 2.04 7.55 28.15
N LYS A 68 3.07 6.68 28.16
CA LYS A 68 3.19 5.57 29.11
C LYS A 68 3.42 6.08 30.52
N THR A 69 4.37 7.02 30.69
CA THR A 69 4.69 7.63 32.00
C THR A 69 3.52 8.44 32.53
N LYS A 70 2.84 9.23 31.67
CA LYS A 70 1.60 9.95 32.03
C LYS A 70 0.55 8.98 32.59
N LYS A 71 0.31 7.84 31.93
CA LYS A 71 -0.67 6.85 32.40
C LYS A 71 -0.30 6.24 33.75
N GLU A 72 0.97 5.90 33.95
CA GLU A 72 1.45 5.36 35.21
C GLU A 72 1.30 6.37 36.35
N LEU A 73 1.69 7.62 36.10
CA LEU A 73 1.55 8.71 37.04
C LEU A 73 0.08 8.97 37.41
N MET A 74 -0.82 9.04 36.42
CA MET A 74 -2.25 9.18 36.67
C MET A 74 -2.81 8.02 37.49
N ARG A 75 -2.35 6.78 37.26
CA ARG A 75 -2.77 5.62 38.04
C ARG A 75 -2.33 5.73 39.49
N SER A 76 -1.07 6.09 39.74
CA SER A 76 -0.56 6.27 41.09
C SER A 76 -1.29 7.39 41.82
N ILE A 77 -1.54 8.54 41.18
CA ILE A 77 -2.32 9.63 41.78
C ILE A 77 -3.75 9.18 42.09
N ALA A 78 -4.39 8.40 41.21
CA ALA A 78 -5.71 7.85 41.49
C ALA A 78 -5.71 6.91 42.71
N GLN A 79 -4.66 6.10 42.89
CA GLN A 79 -4.49 5.26 44.07
C GLN A 79 -4.32 6.11 45.34
N ASP A 80 -3.50 7.17 45.29
CA ASP A 80 -3.29 8.10 46.40
C ASP A 80 -4.60 8.81 46.79
N ILE A 81 -5.41 9.23 45.81
CA ILE A 81 -6.74 9.81 46.02
C ILE A 81 -7.68 8.79 46.69
N CYS A 82 -7.72 7.55 46.21
CA CYS A 82 -8.54 6.49 46.82
C CYS A 82 -8.13 6.21 48.28
N ALA A 83 -6.83 6.12 48.55
CA ALA A 83 -6.31 5.94 49.90
C ALA A 83 -6.67 7.13 50.80
N THR A 84 -6.59 8.35 50.28
CA THR A 84 -6.96 9.58 50.99
C THR A 84 -8.44 9.57 51.36
N PHE A 85 -9.35 9.30 50.41
CA PHE A 85 -10.79 9.23 50.69
C PHE A 85 -11.13 8.09 51.65
N THR A 86 -10.41 6.96 51.60
CA THR A 86 -10.57 5.87 52.56
C THR A 86 -10.16 6.30 53.98
N CYS A 87 -9.08 7.07 54.11
CA CYS A 87 -8.62 7.60 55.38
C CYS A 87 -9.62 8.61 55.96
N ILE A 88 -10.09 9.53 55.12
CA ILE A 88 -11.13 10.51 55.46
C ILE A 88 -12.40 9.81 55.95
N ALA A 89 -12.87 8.78 55.25
CA ALA A 89 -14.07 8.03 55.64
C ALA A 89 -13.91 7.42 57.05
N LYS A 90 -12.76 6.82 57.36
CA LYS A 90 -12.47 6.30 58.71
C LYS A 90 -12.49 7.40 59.79
N HIS A 91 -11.94 8.58 59.48
CA HIS A 91 -11.96 9.70 60.42
C HIS A 91 -13.36 10.31 60.59
N ALA A 92 -14.19 10.28 59.55
CA ALA A 92 -15.60 10.68 59.62
C ALA A 92 -16.40 9.72 60.51
N GLU A 93 -16.25 8.41 60.33
CA GLU A 93 -16.88 7.37 61.17
C GLU A 93 -16.48 7.50 62.65
N ALA A 94 -15.23 7.88 62.91
CA ALA A 94 -14.72 8.14 64.25
C ALA A 94 -15.16 9.49 64.85
N GLY A 95 -15.96 10.29 64.13
CA GLY A 95 -16.47 11.59 64.60
C GLY A 95 -15.42 12.70 64.64
N ASN A 96 -14.29 12.55 63.95
CA ASN A 96 -13.21 13.54 63.94
C ASN A 96 -13.39 14.63 62.86
N LEU A 97 -14.40 14.51 62.00
CA LEU A 97 -14.68 15.45 60.93
C LEU A 97 -16.06 16.06 61.13
N GLU A 98 -16.13 17.38 61.07
CA GLU A 98 -17.38 18.13 61.00
C GLU A 98 -17.83 18.32 59.54
N ASP A 99 -19.12 18.58 59.31
CA ASP A 99 -19.73 18.71 57.97
C ASP A 99 -19.02 19.72 57.06
N LYS A 100 -18.46 20.79 57.65
CA LYS A 100 -17.67 21.80 56.94
C LYS A 100 -16.42 21.23 56.23
N HIS A 101 -15.90 20.10 56.71
CA HIS A 101 -14.74 19.43 56.12
C HIS A 101 -15.16 18.54 54.93
N THR A 102 -16.37 17.97 54.95
CA THR A 102 -16.89 17.07 53.91
C THR A 102 -17.42 17.80 52.68
N ASP A 103 -17.87 19.05 52.80
CA ASP A 103 -18.37 19.85 51.67
C ASP A 103 -17.34 20.02 50.53
N VAL A 104 -16.07 20.25 50.89
CA VAL A 104 -14.99 20.40 49.91
C VAL A 104 -14.71 19.08 49.18
N ILE A 105 -14.79 17.97 49.92
CA ILE A 105 -14.63 16.61 49.38
C ILE A 105 -15.76 16.29 48.39
N ASP A 106 -17.00 16.61 48.74
CA ASP A 106 -18.16 16.40 47.88
C ASP A 106 -18.06 17.18 46.57
N ASN A 107 -17.54 18.41 46.63
CA ASN A 107 -17.27 19.22 45.45
C ASN A 107 -16.21 18.60 44.52
N VAL A 108 -15.12 18.06 45.08
CA VAL A 108 -14.09 17.35 44.29
C VAL A 108 -14.69 16.11 43.64
N ILE A 109 -15.43 15.31 44.40
CA ILE A 109 -16.07 14.10 43.89
C ILE A 109 -17.06 14.44 42.76
N LYS A 110 -17.86 15.50 42.93
CA LYS A 110 -18.80 15.97 41.91
C LYS A 110 -18.08 16.39 40.63
N MET A 111 -17.01 17.17 40.75
CA MET A 111 -16.22 17.64 39.61
C MET A 111 -15.61 16.49 38.79
N ILE A 112 -15.09 15.46 39.47
CA ILE A 112 -14.56 14.25 38.82
C ILE A 112 -15.66 13.52 38.06
N ARG A 113 -16.84 13.33 38.68
CA ARG A 113 -17.99 12.66 38.05
C ARG A 113 -18.47 13.38 36.80
N ASP A 114 -18.68 14.70 36.89
CA ASP A 114 -19.18 15.51 35.76
C ASP A 114 -18.20 15.51 34.58
N THR A 115 -16.89 15.52 34.88
CA THR A 115 -15.84 15.50 33.85
C THR A 115 -15.75 14.13 33.17
N ASP A 116 -15.84 13.03 33.91
CA ASP A 116 -15.86 11.68 33.35
C ASP A 116 -17.03 11.49 32.39
N VAL A 117 -18.25 11.91 32.78
CA VAL A 117 -19.45 11.80 31.95
C VAL A 117 -19.31 12.59 30.64
N LYS A 118 -18.85 13.84 30.69
CA LYS A 118 -18.63 14.66 29.48
C LYS A 118 -17.58 14.04 28.56
N SER A 119 -16.49 13.53 29.13
CA SER A 119 -15.41 12.91 28.37
C SER A 119 -15.86 11.61 27.70
N ARG A 120 -16.59 10.74 28.42
CA ARG A 120 -17.17 9.49 27.93
C ARG A 120 -18.16 9.76 26.80
N HIS A 121 -19.08 10.70 26.98
CA HIS A 121 -20.04 11.07 25.94
C HIS A 121 -19.36 11.57 24.66
N ARG A 122 -18.35 12.44 24.79
CA ARG A 122 -17.57 12.96 23.65
C ARG A 122 -16.84 11.83 22.91
N LEU A 123 -16.18 10.94 23.64
CA LEU A 123 -15.46 9.79 23.07
C LEU A 123 -16.43 8.82 22.39
N GLU A 124 -17.59 8.56 22.99
CA GLU A 124 -18.62 7.71 22.42
C GLU A 124 -19.16 8.30 21.11
N LYS A 125 -19.47 9.61 21.10
CA LYS A 125 -19.93 10.32 19.89
C LYS A 125 -18.89 10.24 18.77
N ARG A 126 -17.61 10.45 19.10
CA ARG A 126 -16.49 10.28 18.14
C ARG A 126 -16.39 8.85 17.64
N GLY A 127 -16.48 7.86 18.53
CA GLY A 127 -16.47 6.44 18.18
C GLY A 127 -17.62 6.05 17.26
N ARG A 128 -18.83 6.55 17.51
CA ARG A 128 -20.00 6.33 16.64
C ARG A 128 -19.79 6.95 15.25
N ARG A 129 -19.25 8.17 15.16
CA ARG A 129 -18.92 8.81 13.88
C ARG A 129 -17.92 7.99 13.08
N LEU A 130 -16.81 7.58 13.69
CA LEU A 130 -15.78 6.78 13.03
C LEU A 130 -16.29 5.43 12.55
N ARG A 131 -17.17 4.77 13.32
CA ARG A 131 -17.81 3.52 12.87
C ARG A 131 -18.68 3.73 11.65
N LYS A 132 -19.52 4.77 11.63
CA LYS A 132 -20.34 5.11 10.45
C LYS A 132 -19.49 5.39 9.21
N GLU A 133 -18.41 6.15 9.38
CA GLU A 133 -17.49 6.48 8.29
C GLU A 133 -16.77 5.24 7.74
N ARG A 134 -16.28 4.36 8.63
CA ARG A 134 -15.71 3.06 8.25
C ARG A 134 -16.71 2.21 7.47
N ASP A 135 -17.95 2.12 7.95
CA ASP A 135 -18.98 1.29 7.31
C ASP A 135 -19.39 1.85 5.95
N TRP A 136 -19.46 3.18 5.82
CA TRP A 136 -19.66 3.86 4.55
C TRP A 136 -18.53 3.59 3.55
N LEU A 137 -17.26 3.72 3.98
CA LEU A 137 -16.09 3.41 3.15
C LEU A 137 -16.10 1.94 2.70
N ARG A 138 -16.42 1.01 3.61
CA ARG A 138 -16.53 -0.41 3.30
C ARG A 138 -17.61 -0.67 2.24
N MET A 139 -18.77 -0.01 2.34
CA MET A 139 -19.83 -0.13 1.34
C MET A 139 -19.40 0.44 -0.02
N LYS A 140 -18.74 1.59 -0.04
CA LYS A 140 -18.19 2.20 -1.26
C LYS A 140 -17.17 1.28 -1.94
N HIS A 141 -16.24 0.71 -1.17
CA HIS A 141 -15.25 -0.22 -1.68
C HIS A 141 -15.89 -1.50 -2.26
N ARG A 142 -16.89 -2.08 -1.58
CA ARG A 142 -17.64 -3.23 -2.12
C ARG A 142 -18.36 -2.91 -3.43
N LYS A 143 -18.93 -1.71 -3.55
CA LYS A 143 -19.60 -1.28 -4.78
C LYS A 143 -18.60 -1.19 -5.94
N MET A 144 -17.47 -0.52 -5.72
CA MET A 144 -16.40 -0.41 -6.71
C MET A 144 -15.84 -1.79 -7.11
N GLY A 145 -15.68 -2.71 -6.16
CA GLY A 145 -15.25 -4.08 -6.45
C GLY A 145 -16.18 -4.78 -7.44
N ARG A 146 -17.50 -4.67 -7.25
CA ARG A 146 -18.49 -5.24 -8.19
C ARG A 146 -18.43 -4.62 -9.58
N GLU A 147 -18.26 -3.30 -9.66
CA GLU A 147 -18.13 -2.58 -10.94
C GLU A 147 -16.86 -3.02 -11.69
N ILE A 148 -15.75 -3.22 -10.97
CA ILE A 148 -14.50 -3.73 -11.54
C ILE A 148 -14.66 -5.18 -12.03
N ASP A 149 -15.35 -6.03 -11.26
CA ASP A 149 -15.60 -7.41 -11.64
C ASP A 149 -16.45 -7.50 -12.92
N GLU A 150 -17.50 -6.69 -13.01
CA GLU A 150 -18.35 -6.57 -14.19
C GLU A 150 -17.56 -6.09 -15.42
N PHE A 151 -16.77 -5.03 -15.26
CA PHE A 151 -15.88 -4.53 -16.31
C PHE A 151 -14.87 -5.61 -16.76
N SER A 152 -14.31 -6.35 -15.81
CA SER A 152 -13.35 -7.43 -16.09
C SER A 152 -13.98 -8.58 -16.87
N LEU A 153 -15.26 -8.88 -16.64
CA LEU A 153 -16.00 -9.87 -17.42
C LEU A 153 -16.26 -9.38 -18.85
N LEU A 154 -16.69 -8.12 -19.01
CA LEU A 154 -16.91 -7.50 -20.32
C LEU A 154 -15.62 -7.43 -21.13
N TYR A 155 -14.52 -7.02 -20.51
CA TYR A 155 -13.20 -6.99 -21.13
C TYR A 155 -12.77 -8.38 -21.60
N ARG A 156 -12.87 -9.40 -20.72
CA ARG A 156 -12.54 -10.79 -21.09
C ARG A 156 -13.42 -11.34 -22.21
N LYS A 157 -14.69 -10.96 -22.25
CA LYS A 157 -15.56 -11.32 -23.38
C LYS A 157 -15.08 -10.65 -24.66
N LYS A 158 -14.85 -9.34 -24.64
CA LYS A 158 -14.44 -8.58 -25.83
C LYS A 158 -13.10 -9.07 -26.39
N VAL A 159 -12.14 -9.39 -25.53
CA VAL A 159 -10.85 -9.95 -25.95
C VAL A 159 -11.04 -11.30 -26.63
N ARG A 160 -11.89 -12.18 -26.09
CA ARG A 160 -12.19 -13.48 -26.73
C ARG A 160 -12.83 -13.29 -28.10
N ASP A 161 -13.83 -12.41 -28.20
CA ASP A 161 -14.51 -12.11 -29.46
C ASP A 161 -13.52 -11.58 -30.52
N LEU A 162 -12.59 -10.69 -30.12
CA LEU A 162 -11.54 -10.18 -31.00
C LEU A 162 -10.55 -11.25 -31.43
N ILE A 163 -10.17 -12.19 -30.55
CA ILE A 163 -9.29 -13.31 -30.91
C ILE A 163 -9.95 -14.21 -31.96
N VAL A 164 -11.26 -14.47 -31.82
CA VAL A 164 -12.00 -15.27 -32.79
C VAL A 164 -12.07 -14.56 -34.13
N ALA A 165 -12.48 -13.29 -34.16
CA ALA A 165 -12.55 -12.50 -35.38
C ALA A 165 -11.18 -12.39 -36.09
N LEU A 166 -10.09 -12.23 -35.33
CA LEU A 166 -8.74 -12.20 -35.88
C LEU A 166 -8.36 -13.53 -36.54
N ARG A 167 -8.73 -14.66 -35.95
CA ARG A 167 -8.48 -15.99 -36.54
C ARG A 167 -9.26 -16.19 -37.83
N GLU A 168 -10.53 -15.79 -37.85
CA GLU A 168 -11.37 -15.86 -39.05
C GLU A 168 -10.78 -15.02 -40.19
N GLN A 169 -10.38 -13.78 -39.90
CA GLN A 169 -9.73 -12.91 -40.88
C GLN A 169 -8.39 -13.45 -41.37
N ASN A 170 -7.57 -14.01 -40.48
CA ASN A 170 -6.31 -14.64 -40.90
C ASN A 170 -6.55 -15.85 -41.80
N HIS A 171 -7.58 -16.65 -41.52
CA HIS A 171 -7.94 -17.78 -42.36
C HIS A 171 -8.39 -17.35 -43.75
N GLU A 172 -9.21 -16.30 -43.84
CA GLU A 172 -9.63 -15.69 -45.11
C GLU A 172 -8.42 -15.17 -45.92
N VAL A 173 -7.48 -14.49 -45.24
CA VAL A 173 -6.23 -14.03 -45.88
C VAL A 173 -5.38 -15.20 -46.39
N GLU A 174 -5.29 -16.30 -45.65
CA GLU A 174 -4.57 -17.51 -46.08
C GLU A 174 -5.24 -18.16 -47.31
N GLN A 175 -6.56 -18.26 -47.33
CA GLN A 175 -7.31 -18.78 -48.50
C GLN A 175 -7.04 -17.92 -49.74
N LEU A 176 -7.19 -16.60 -49.63
CA LEU A 176 -6.94 -15.67 -50.74
C LEU A 176 -5.48 -15.73 -51.25
N ARG A 177 -4.51 -15.97 -50.35
CA ARG A 177 -3.11 -16.17 -50.74
C ARG A 177 -2.92 -17.47 -51.53
N ALA A 178 -3.52 -18.57 -51.08
CA ALA A 178 -3.45 -19.85 -51.77
C ALA A 178 -4.11 -19.78 -53.16
N GLU A 179 -5.26 -19.13 -53.27
CA GLU A 179 -5.92 -18.89 -54.56
C GLU A 179 -5.06 -18.06 -55.51
N ARG A 180 -4.44 -16.98 -54.99
CA ARG A 180 -3.52 -16.15 -55.78
C ARG A 180 -2.31 -16.96 -56.28
N GLU A 181 -1.74 -17.81 -55.45
CA GLU A 181 -0.60 -18.65 -55.81
C GLU A 181 -0.97 -19.64 -56.92
N LEU A 182 -2.11 -20.32 -56.79
CA LEU A 182 -2.63 -21.24 -57.82
C LEU A 182 -2.88 -20.53 -59.16
N LEU A 183 -3.43 -19.32 -59.13
CA LEU A 183 -3.64 -18.54 -60.36
C LEU A 183 -2.32 -18.15 -61.02
N LEU A 184 -1.30 -17.80 -60.23
CA LEU A 184 0.03 -17.47 -60.75
C LEU A 184 0.73 -18.68 -61.37
N THR A 185 0.63 -19.88 -60.75
CA THR A 185 1.21 -21.10 -61.33
C THR A 185 0.53 -21.44 -62.66
N LYS A 186 -0.80 -21.32 -62.73
CA LYS A 186 -1.55 -21.55 -63.96
C LYS A 186 -1.17 -20.58 -65.08
N ILE A 187 -1.03 -19.30 -64.78
CA ILE A 187 -0.56 -18.29 -65.75
C ILE A 187 0.85 -18.63 -66.25
N HIS A 188 1.74 -19.09 -65.37
CA HIS A 188 3.09 -19.48 -65.75
C HIS A 188 3.11 -20.71 -66.67
N GLU A 189 2.30 -21.72 -66.37
CA GLU A 189 2.12 -22.92 -67.20
C GLU A 189 1.54 -22.57 -68.58
N ASP A 190 0.46 -21.79 -68.62
CA ASP A 190 -0.19 -21.33 -69.87
C ASP A 190 0.81 -20.53 -70.73
N SER A 191 1.65 -19.70 -70.10
CA SER A 191 2.71 -18.94 -70.80
C SER A 191 3.85 -19.84 -71.31
N ALA A 192 4.23 -20.88 -70.57
CA ALA A 192 5.28 -21.81 -70.99
C ALA A 192 4.84 -22.67 -72.19
N LEU A 193 3.56 -23.10 -72.19
CA LEU A 193 2.95 -23.81 -73.32
C LEU A 193 2.83 -22.90 -74.56
N ALA A 194 2.55 -21.61 -74.37
CA ALA A 194 2.53 -20.65 -75.47
C ALA A 194 3.92 -20.39 -76.07
N SER A 195 5.00 -20.41 -75.27
CA SER A 195 6.37 -20.29 -75.79
C SER A 195 6.86 -21.54 -76.52
N ASP A 196 6.51 -22.75 -76.06
CA ASP A 196 6.92 -24.03 -76.71
C ASP A 196 6.19 -24.26 -78.05
N ALA A 197 5.03 -23.63 -78.25
CA ALA A 197 4.29 -23.65 -79.52
C ALA A 197 4.90 -22.73 -80.59
N VAL A 198 5.63 -21.68 -80.19
CA VAL A 198 6.24 -20.70 -81.13
C VAL A 198 7.58 -21.19 -81.67
N ASP A 199 8.31 -22.04 -80.94
CA ASP A 199 9.59 -22.62 -81.40
C ASP A 199 9.45 -23.76 -82.42
N LYS A 200 8.23 -24.14 -82.83
CA LYS A 200 7.96 -25.22 -83.81
C LYS A 200 7.46 -24.76 -85.18
N GLU A 201 7.33 -23.45 -85.42
CA GLU A 201 6.90 -22.91 -86.71
C GLU A 201 7.92 -21.93 -87.34
N THR A 202 9.18 -22.34 -87.52
CA THR A 202 10.02 -21.81 -88.61
C THR A 202 11.05 -22.85 -89.05
N ASP A 203 10.63 -23.76 -89.92
CA ASP A 203 11.51 -24.37 -90.93
C ASP A 203 10.61 -24.97 -92.02
N VAL A 204 10.12 -24.10 -92.91
CA VAL A 204 9.56 -24.51 -94.19
C VAL A 204 10.30 -23.71 -95.25
N ASP A 205 11.39 -24.31 -95.75
CA ASP A 205 12.03 -23.96 -97.01
C ASP A 205 10.98 -24.06 -98.13
N GLY A 206 10.41 -22.92 -98.49
CA GLY A 206 9.57 -22.77 -99.67
C GLY A 206 10.39 -22.24 -100.83
N GLU A 207 10.98 -23.14 -101.62
CA GLU A 207 11.46 -22.81 -102.96
C GLU A 207 10.28 -22.28 -103.79
N PHE A 208 10.34 -21.02 -104.21
CA PHE A 208 9.37 -20.41 -105.12
C PHE A 208 10.05 -20.18 -106.47
N GLU A 209 9.85 -21.11 -107.41
CA GLU A 209 10.15 -20.90 -108.83
C GLU A 209 9.21 -19.85 -109.41
N ILE A 210 9.76 -18.73 -109.87
CA ILE A 210 9.04 -17.73 -110.67
C ILE A 210 9.32 -18.04 -112.13
N ASP A 211 8.33 -18.63 -112.80
CA ASP A 211 8.32 -18.76 -114.26
C ASP A 211 8.25 -17.38 -114.93
N THR A 212 9.18 -17.18 -115.85
CA THR A 212 9.27 -16.01 -116.71
C THR A 212 8.46 -16.26 -117.98
N GLU A 213 7.31 -15.58 -118.12
CA GLU A 213 6.62 -15.51 -119.41
C GLU A 213 6.56 -14.08 -119.94
N LYS A 214 7.05 -13.97 -121.18
CA LYS A 214 7.36 -12.76 -121.96
C LYS A 214 6.08 -12.15 -122.54
N VAL A 215 5.98 -10.81 -122.52
CA VAL A 215 5.63 -9.97 -123.69
C VAL A 215 6.38 -8.66 -123.59
#